data_AF-A0A0G0LSY9-F1
#
_entry.id   AF-A0A0G0LSY9-F1
#
_cell.length_a   1.000
_cell.length_b   1.000
_cell.length_c   1.000
_cell.angle_alpha   90.00
_cell.angle_beta   90.00
_cell.angle_gamma   90.00
#
_symmetry.space_group_name_H-M   'P 1'
#
loop_
_entity.id
_entity.type
_entity.pdbx_description
1 polymer ?
#
loop_
_entity_poly.entity_id
_entity_poly.type
_entity_poly.pdbx_seq_one_letter_code
_entity_poly.pdbx_strand_id
1 'polypeptide(L)'
;MGFEEEGSIEKPSQKPAGTGSSMTLAKAVELGEYDPEFLATFAEWHGLPRHIQFQYVRQALDNRHRHLITQWAEVNNMLDFSKKPHLSEALENIMAQIKKLEKDREKLYLEYSK
;
A
#
# COMPACT_ATOMS: atom_id res chain seq x y z
N MET A 1 59.77 -3.60 -28.76
CA MET A 1 58.71 -2.58 -28.63
C MET A 1 57.45 -3.26 -29.12
N GLY A 2 56.62 -3.86 -28.26
CA GLY A 2 55.85 -3.22 -27.18
C GLY A 2 54.73 -2.42 -27.86
N PHE A 3 53.45 -2.74 -27.77
CA PHE A 3 52.64 -3.01 -26.59
C PHE A 3 51.40 -3.85 -26.96
N GLU A 4 51.13 -4.90 -26.18
CA GLU A 4 49.76 -5.28 -25.81
C GLU A 4 49.49 -4.61 -24.46
N GLU A 5 48.37 -3.90 -24.29
CA GLU A 5 47.62 -3.92 -23.03
C GLU A 5 46.21 -3.36 -23.20
N GLU A 6 45.28 -4.10 -22.60
CA GLU A 6 43.84 -3.89 -22.58
C GLU A 6 43.41 -2.69 -21.72
N GLY A 7 42.17 -2.25 -21.94
CA GLY A 7 41.29 -1.89 -20.83
C GLY A 7 41.12 -0.40 -20.57
N SER A 8 39.94 0.11 -20.93
CA SER A 8 39.02 0.78 -20.00
C SER A 8 37.79 1.26 -20.77
N ILE A 9 36.76 0.43 -20.83
CA ILE A 9 35.41 0.90 -21.14
C ILE A 9 34.95 1.64 -19.88
N GLU A 10 35.03 2.97 -19.91
CA GLU A 10 34.42 3.84 -18.92
C GLU A 10 32.93 3.52 -18.84
N LYS A 11 32.53 2.80 -17.78
CA LYS A 11 31.12 2.67 -17.42
C LYS A 11 30.63 4.07 -17.05
N PRO A 12 29.53 4.57 -17.63
CA PRO A 12 28.96 5.83 -17.17
C PRO A 12 28.54 5.61 -15.72
N SER A 13 29.19 6.35 -14.82
CA SER A 13 28.80 6.48 -13.43
C SER A 13 27.38 7.04 -13.39
N GLN A 14 26.40 6.15 -13.33
CA GLN A 14 25.04 6.49 -12.96
C GLN A 14 25.11 6.97 -11.51
N LYS A 15 25.21 8.30 -11.34
CA LYS A 15 24.78 8.94 -10.11
C LYS A 15 23.38 8.39 -9.78
N PRO A 16 23.12 7.91 -8.55
CA PRO A 16 21.77 7.51 -8.21
C PRO A 16 20.88 8.73 -8.44
N ALA A 17 19.91 8.56 -9.34
CA ALA A 17 18.90 9.57 -9.59
C ALA A 17 18.20 9.85 -8.27
N GLY A 18 18.53 10.99 -7.65
CA GLY A 18 17.87 11.49 -6.47
C GLY A 18 16.41 11.78 -6.81
N THR A 19 15.58 10.76 -6.68
CA THR A 19 14.11 10.83 -6.71
C THR A 19 13.59 9.93 -5.60
N GLY A 20 14.15 10.10 -4.40
CA GLY A 20 13.56 9.54 -3.19
C GLY A 20 12.33 10.36 -2.84
N SER A 21 11.21 10.10 -3.52
CA SER A 21 9.90 10.36 -2.92
C SER A 21 9.80 9.40 -1.74
N SER A 22 10.44 9.74 -0.62
CA SER A 22 10.40 8.90 0.58
C SER A 22 8.93 8.84 0.98
N MET A 23 8.35 7.65 0.88
CA MET A 23 6.99 7.43 1.36
C MET A 23 6.91 7.95 2.80
N THR A 24 6.03 8.91 3.06
CA THR A 24 5.81 9.44 4.40
C THR A 24 4.74 8.62 5.10
N LEU A 25 4.69 8.67 6.43
CA LEU A 25 3.63 8.01 7.21
C LEU A 25 2.24 8.46 6.72
N ALA A 26 2.07 9.77 6.50
CA ALA A 26 0.82 10.33 5.98
C ALA A 26 0.46 9.76 4.61
N LYS A 27 1.44 9.57 3.71
CA LYS A 27 1.18 9.00 2.39
C LYS A 27 0.81 7.53 2.46
N ALA A 28 1.43 6.76 3.35
CA ALA A 28 1.07 5.36 3.59
C ALA A 28 -0.39 5.23 4.05
N VAL A 29 -0.80 6.07 5.01
CA VAL A 29 -2.18 6.10 5.51
C VAL A 29 -3.17 6.53 4.43
N GLU A 30 -2.81 7.50 3.58
CA GLU A 30 -3.63 7.93 2.44
C GLU A 30 -3.88 6.77 1.46
N LEU A 31 -2.86 5.95 1.20
CA LEU A 31 -2.96 4.76 0.34
C LEU A 31 -3.73 3.61 0.99
N GLY A 32 -4.10 3.74 2.27
CA GLY A 32 -4.87 2.76 3.02
C GLY A 32 -4.01 1.70 3.70
N GLU A 33 -2.75 2.01 4.01
CA GLU A 33 -1.90 1.13 4.82
C GLU A 33 -2.23 1.27 6.30
N TYR A 34 -2.71 0.17 6.89
CA TYR A 34 -3.28 0.14 8.24
C TYR A 34 -2.57 -0.82 9.19
N ASP A 35 -1.58 -1.59 8.72
CA ASP A 35 -0.85 -2.54 9.54
C ASP A 35 0.08 -1.80 10.53
N PRO A 36 -0.15 -1.91 11.86
CA PRO A 36 0.71 -1.25 12.84
C PRO A 36 2.18 -1.67 12.75
N GLU A 37 2.47 -2.91 12.34
CA GLU A 37 3.85 -3.40 12.19
C GLU A 37 4.56 -2.70 11.03
N PHE A 38 3.84 -2.49 9.92
CA PHE A 38 4.36 -1.71 8.79
C PHE A 38 4.47 -0.23 9.15
N LEU A 39 3.47 0.35 9.81
CA LEU A 39 3.50 1.76 10.21
C LEU A 39 4.63 2.04 11.20
N ALA A 40 5.05 1.05 12.00
CA ALA A 40 6.23 1.13 12.87
C ALA A 40 7.57 1.22 12.12
N THR A 41 7.61 1.07 10.79
CA THR A 41 8.82 1.34 10.02
C THR A 41 9.12 2.83 9.89
N PHE A 42 8.12 3.69 10.08
CA PHE A 42 8.28 5.15 10.01
C PHE A 42 8.74 5.69 11.38
N ALA A 43 9.81 6.48 11.38
CA ALA A 43 10.30 7.14 12.60
C ALA A 43 9.22 8.02 13.26
N GLU A 44 8.35 8.64 12.45
CA GLU A 44 7.20 9.43 12.88
C GLU A 44 6.25 8.63 13.79
N TRP A 45 6.06 7.34 13.51
CA TRP A 45 5.11 6.48 14.23
C TRP A 45 5.46 6.30 15.71
N HIS A 46 6.75 6.17 16.02
CA HIS A 46 7.23 5.96 17.39
C HIS A 46 7.08 7.19 18.28
N GLY A 47 6.98 8.39 17.69
CA GLY A 47 6.75 9.64 18.42
C GLY A 47 5.27 9.89 18.76
N LEU A 48 4.34 9.10 18.18
CA LEU A 48 2.91 9.32 18.33
C LEU A 48 2.35 8.63 19.59
N PRO A 49 1.50 9.30 20.36
CA PRO A 49 0.70 8.65 21.40
C PRO A 49 -0.19 7.54 20.81
N ARG A 50 -0.44 6.48 21.57
CA ARG A 50 -1.24 5.32 21.14
C ARG A 50 -2.62 5.69 20.56
N HIS A 51 -3.30 6.69 21.14
CA HIS A 51 -4.59 7.14 20.63
C HIS A 51 -4.49 7.83 19.27
N ILE A 52 -3.38 8.52 18.99
CA ILE A 52 -3.10 9.14 17.68
C ILE A 52 -2.71 8.06 16.65
N GLN A 53 -1.86 7.11 17.04
CA GLN A 53 -1.56 5.93 16.22
C GLN A 53 -2.85 5.21 15.79
N PHE A 54 -3.80 5.05 16.71
CA PHE A 54 -5.10 4.47 16.39
C PHE A 54 -5.92 5.33 15.42
N GLN A 55 -5.89 6.66 15.55
CA GLN A 55 -6.57 7.54 14.59
C GLN A 55 -6.02 7.37 13.17
N TYR A 56 -4.70 7.26 13.01
CA TYR A 56 -4.07 6.97 11.72
C TYR A 56 -4.49 5.60 11.17
N VAL A 57 -4.50 4.55 12.00
CA VAL A 57 -4.96 3.21 11.61
C VAL A 57 -6.43 3.25 11.17
N ARG A 58 -7.30 3.93 11.93
CA ARG A 58 -8.71 4.11 11.56
C ARG A 58 -8.87 4.82 10.23
N GLN A 59 -8.12 5.90 10.03
CA GLN A 59 -8.14 6.65 8.78
C GLN A 59 -7.69 5.78 7.60
N ALA A 60 -6.64 4.99 7.77
CA ALA A 60 -6.15 4.07 6.75
C ALA A 60 -7.16 2.97 6.42
N LEU A 61 -7.81 2.37 7.43
CA LEU A 61 -8.89 1.41 7.24
C LEU A 61 -10.04 2.02 6.43
N ASP A 62 -10.47 3.23 6.78
CA ASP A 62 -11.55 3.93 6.06
C ASP A 62 -11.15 4.27 4.61
N ASN A 63 -9.89 4.66 4.38
CA ASN A 63 -9.35 4.89 3.04
C ASN A 63 -9.33 3.60 2.22
N ARG A 64 -8.82 2.49 2.79
CA ARG A 64 -8.78 1.18 2.13
C ARG A 64 -10.17 0.68 1.79
N HIS A 65 -11.13 0.83 2.71
CA HIS A 65 -12.52 0.46 2.49
C HIS A 65 -13.11 1.25 1.32
N ARG A 66 -12.94 2.58 1.31
CA ARG A 66 -13.39 3.43 0.19
C ARG A 66 -12.78 2.99 -1.14
N HIS A 67 -11.47 2.72 -1.18
CA HIS A 67 -10.81 2.23 -2.40
C HIS A 67 -11.41 0.91 -2.91
N LEU A 68 -11.63 -0.06 -2.02
CA LEU A 68 -12.21 -1.36 -2.39
C LEU A 68 -13.66 -1.23 -2.89
N ILE A 69 -14.48 -0.38 -2.27
CA ILE A 69 -15.85 -0.12 -2.71
C ILE A 69 -15.88 0.55 -4.09
N THR A 70 -15.00 1.53 -4.32
CA THR A 70 -14.88 2.17 -5.64
C THR A 70 -14.48 1.14 -6.70
N GLN A 71 -13.46 0.33 -6.44
CA GLN A 71 -13.03 -0.74 -7.36
C GLN A 71 -14.14 -1.75 -7.62
N TRP A 72 -14.86 -2.15 -6.58
CA TRP A 72 -16.02 -3.04 -6.73
C TRP A 72 -17.08 -2.40 -7.64
N ALA A 73 -17.41 -1.13 -7.43
CA ALA A 73 -18.41 -0.43 -8.23
C ALA A 73 -17.97 -0.27 -9.69
N GLU A 74 -16.70 0.02 -9.94
CA GLU A 74 -16.13 0.11 -11.29
C GLU A 74 -16.23 -1.21 -12.04
N VAL A 75 -15.87 -2.32 -11.39
CA VAL A 75 -15.91 -3.66 -11.98
C VAL A 75 -17.35 -4.13 -12.20
N ASN A 76 -18.22 -3.96 -11.20
CA ASN A 76 -19.59 -4.43 -11.23
C ASN A 76 -20.48 -3.68 -12.24
N ASN A 77 -20.22 -2.39 -12.47
CA ASN A 77 -21.02 -1.56 -13.38
C ASN A 77 -20.50 -1.55 -14.83
N MET A 78 -19.54 -2.39 -15.15
CA MET A 78 -18.94 -2.38 -16.47
C MET A 78 -19.89 -3.01 -17.51
N LEU A 79 -19.97 -2.40 -18.70
CA LEU A 79 -20.83 -2.88 -19.78
C LEU A 79 -20.45 -4.31 -20.22
N ASP A 80 -21.48 -5.11 -20.50
CA ASP A 80 -21.32 -6.51 -20.93
C ASP A 80 -20.51 -7.37 -19.94
N PHE A 81 -20.67 -7.13 -18.62
CA PHE A 81 -19.97 -7.88 -17.58
C PHE A 81 -20.08 -9.40 -17.74
N SER A 82 -21.27 -9.91 -18.10
CA SER A 82 -21.52 -11.34 -18.33
C SER A 82 -20.67 -11.96 -19.45
N LYS A 83 -20.15 -11.14 -20.36
CA LYS A 83 -19.26 -11.58 -21.45
C LYS A 83 -17.78 -11.58 -21.05
N LYS A 84 -17.45 -11.21 -19.81
CA LYS A 84 -16.07 -11.00 -19.33
C LYS A 84 -15.82 -11.79 -18.04
N PRO A 85 -15.69 -13.13 -18.14
CA PRO A 85 -15.62 -14.01 -16.96
C PRO A 85 -14.43 -13.73 -16.03
N HIS A 86 -13.31 -13.22 -16.56
CA HIS A 86 -12.14 -12.81 -15.77
C HIS A 86 -12.47 -11.71 -14.74
N LEU A 87 -13.54 -10.94 -14.95
CA LEU A 87 -13.97 -9.92 -14.00
C LEU A 87 -14.79 -10.47 -12.84
N SER A 88 -15.36 -11.68 -12.99
CA SER A 88 -15.99 -12.39 -11.87
C SER A 88 -14.94 -12.72 -10.81
N GLU A 89 -13.79 -13.23 -11.23
CA GLU A 89 -12.66 -13.53 -10.34
C GLU A 89 -12.14 -12.26 -9.65
N ALA A 90 -11.99 -11.16 -10.40
CA ALA A 90 -11.60 -9.88 -9.81
C ALA A 90 -12.61 -9.40 -8.75
N LEU A 91 -13.91 -9.51 -9.02
CA LEU A 91 -14.98 -9.11 -8.12
C LEU A 91 -15.00 -9.98 -6.85
N GLU A 92 -14.81 -11.30 -6.98
CA GLU A 92 -14.66 -12.22 -5.86
C GLU A 92 -13.47 -11.88 -4.97
N ASN A 93 -12.32 -11.56 -5.58
CA ASN A 93 -11.13 -11.13 -4.85
C ASN A 93 -11.34 -9.81 -4.10
N ILE A 94 -12.03 -8.84 -4.71
CA ILE A 94 -12.37 -7.58 -4.03
C ILE A 94 -13.29 -7.84 -2.83
N MET A 95 -14.33 -8.68 -2.99
CA MET A 95 -15.22 -9.04 -1.89
C MET A 95 -14.49 -9.78 -0.76
N ALA A 96 -13.55 -10.67 -1.08
CA ALA A 96 -12.72 -11.34 -0.10
C ALA A 96 -11.85 -10.35 0.69
N GLN A 97 -11.27 -9.36 0.00
CA GLN A 97 -10.50 -8.29 0.65
C GLN A 97 -11.36 -7.41 1.56
N ILE A 98 -12.58 -7.04 1.15
CA ILE A 98 -13.51 -6.28 2.01
C ILE A 98 -13.83 -7.08 3.28
N LYS A 99 -14.15 -8.37 3.16
CA LYS A 99 -14.42 -9.24 4.31
C LYS A 99 -13.21 -9.36 5.24
N LYS A 100 -12.00 -9.43 4.68
CA LYS A 100 -10.77 -9.43 5.47
C LYS A 100 -10.59 -8.10 6.21
N LEU A 101 -10.79 -6.98 5.51
CA LEU A 101 -10.66 -5.64 6.08
C LEU A 101 -11.58 -5.42 7.29
N GLU A 102 -12.83 -5.87 7.22
CA GLU A 102 -13.76 -5.75 8.36
C GLU A 102 -13.32 -6.59 9.56
N LYS A 103 -12.80 -7.80 9.34
CA LYS A 103 -12.24 -8.62 10.43
C LYS A 103 -11.01 -7.96 11.05
N ASP A 104 -10.11 -7.43 10.23
CA ASP A 104 -8.91 -6.73 10.69
C ASP A 104 -9.30 -5.47 11.48
N ARG A 105 -10.32 -4.74 11.00
CA ARG A 105 -10.89 -3.59 11.69
C ARG A 105 -11.41 -3.95 13.08
N GLU A 106 -12.25 -4.98 13.20
CA GLU A 106 -12.75 -5.44 14.51
C GLU A 106 -11.59 -5.79 15.46
N LYS A 107 -10.61 -6.57 14.98
CA LYS A 107 -9.43 -6.95 15.74
C LYS A 107 -8.66 -5.72 16.23
N LEU A 108 -8.33 -4.78 15.35
CA LEU A 108 -7.56 -3.58 15.69
C LEU A 108 -8.32 -2.68 16.67
N TYR A 109 -9.65 -2.54 16.53
CA TYR A 109 -10.46 -1.78 17.48
C TYR A 109 -10.43 -2.39 18.89
N LEU A 110 -10.44 -3.72 18.98
CA LEU A 110 -10.29 -4.42 20.27
C LEU A 110 -8.89 -4.25 20.86
N GLU A 111 -7.85 -4.26 20.02
CA GLU A 111 -6.47 -4.10 20.48
C GLU A 111 -6.19 -2.70 21.00
N TYR A 112 -6.74 -1.66 20.37
CA TYR A 112 -6.52 -0.27 20.77
C TYR A 112 -7.49 0.24 21.85
N SER A 113 -8.55 -0.51 22.19
CA SER A 113 -9.47 -0.18 23.29
C SER A 113 -9.06 -0.73 24.65
N LYS A 114 -8.03 -1.59 24.70
CA LYS A 114 -7.38 -2.05 25.95
C LYS A 114 -6.40 -1.02 26.49
#